data_AF-A0A528D7I9-F1
#
_entry.id   AF-A0A528D7I9-F1
#
_cell.length_a   1.000
_cell.length_b   1.000
_cell.length_c   1.000
_cell.angle_alpha   90.00
_cell.angle_beta   90.00
_cell.angle_gamma   90.00
#
_symmetry.space_group_name_H-M   'P 1'
#
loop_
_entity.id
_entity.type
_entity.pdbx_description
1 polymer ?
#
loop_
_entity_poly.entity_id
_entity_poly.type
_entity_poly.pdbx_seq_one_letter_code
_entity_poly.pdbx_strand_id
1 'polypeptide(L)' 'VFMIDAETGTVLFAKDADKPIPPASMAKLMTMEVVFNAIKSKRITLDDTFVVSENAWRTGGAPSGTSTMFAKLKSAVRVE' A
#
# COMPACT_ATOMS: atom_id res chain seq x y z
N VAL A 1 -13.29 16.51 4.61
CA VAL A 1 -11.96 17.17 4.59
C VAL A 1 -11.45 17.23 6.02
N PHE A 2 -10.19 16.88 6.23
CA PHE A 2 -9.56 16.87 7.54
C PHE A 2 -8.13 17.39 7.38
N MET A 3 -7.73 18.35 8.21
CA MET A 3 -6.40 18.92 8.23
C MET A 3 -5.90 18.96 9.67
N ILE A 4 -4.71 18.40 9.87
CA ILE A 4 -4.11 18.20 11.18
C ILE A 4 -2.65 18.64 11.12
N ASP A 5 -2.17 19.27 12.18
CA ASP A 5 -0.74 19.45 12.41
C ASP A 5 -0.12 18.12 12.85
N ALA A 6 0.86 17.62 12.10
CA ALA A 6 1.38 16.26 12.29
C ALA A 6 2.18 16.08 13.58
N GLU A 7 2.80 17.14 14.11
CA GLU A 7 3.62 17.08 15.31
C GLU A 7 2.77 17.15 16.59
N THR A 8 1.81 18.08 16.62
CA THR A 8 0.99 18.37 17.79
C THR A 8 -0.33 17.60 17.81
N GLY A 9 -0.77 17.08 16.66
CA GLY A 9 -2.09 16.47 16.50
C GLY A 9 -3.24 17.50 16.49
N THR A 10 -2.92 18.80 16.43
CA THR A 10 -3.93 19.86 16.45
C THR A 10 -4.78 19.82 15.18
N VAL A 11 -6.10 19.70 15.33
CA VAL A 11 -7.02 19.78 14.20
C VAL A 11 -7.16 21.24 13.76
N LEU A 12 -6.66 21.55 12.57
CA LEU A 12 -6.72 22.90 12.00
C LEU A 12 -8.03 23.12 11.24
N PHE A 13 -8.61 22.07 10.67
CA PHE A 13 -9.89 22.12 9.95
C PHE A 13 -10.54 20.74 9.83
N ALA A 14 -11.85 20.65 10.03
CA ALA A 14 -12.63 19.42 9.84
C ALA A 14 -14.01 19.71 9.24
N LYS A 15 -14.37 18.95 8.21
CA LYS A 15 -15.70 18.94 7.58
C LYS A 15 -16.06 17.53 7.15
N ASP A 16 -17.12 16.96 7.70
CA ASP A 16 -17.55 15.57 7.46
C ASP A 16 -16.40 14.56 7.61
N ALA A 17 -15.51 14.77 8.59
CA ALA A 17 -14.27 13.98 8.71
C ALA A 17 -14.52 12.49 9.01
N ASP A 18 -15.56 12.20 9.79
CA ASP A 18 -15.92 10.83 10.20
C ASP A 18 -16.95 10.16 9.29
N LYS A 19 -17.37 10.85 8.21
CA LYS A 19 -18.32 10.29 7.26
C LYS A 19 -17.66 9.12 6.51
N PRO A 20 -18.23 7.90 6.54
CA PRO A 20 -17.66 6.77 5.79
C PRO A 20 -17.66 7.05 4.28
N ILE A 21 -16.50 6.86 3.66
CA ILE A 21 -16.32 6.98 2.21
C ILE A 21 -15.47 5.80 1.70
N PRO A 22 -15.69 5.34 0.46
CA PRO A 22 -14.79 4.37 -0.16
C PRO A 22 -13.37 4.96 -0.27
N PRO A 23 -12.33 4.31 0.28
CA PRO A 23 -10.98 4.88 0.32
C PRO A 23 -10.25 4.84 -1.04
N ALA A 24 -10.77 4.06 -2.01
CA ALA A 24 -10.12 3.81 -3.30
C ALA A 24 -8.62 3.46 -3.11
N SER A 25 -7.71 4.14 -3.82
CA SER A 25 -6.27 3.90 -3.69
C SER A 25 -5.71 4.25 -2.32
N MET A 26 -6.37 5.06 -1.48
CA MET A 26 -5.91 5.34 -0.12
C MET A 26 -5.91 4.10 0.78
N ALA A 27 -6.66 3.04 0.42
CA ALA A 27 -6.57 1.76 1.13
C ALA A 27 -5.15 1.18 1.16
N LYS A 28 -4.31 1.53 0.17
CA LYS A 28 -2.91 1.10 0.10
C LYS A 28 -2.06 1.62 1.28
N LEU A 29 -2.47 2.68 1.97
CA LEU A 29 -1.80 3.14 3.19
C LEU A 29 -1.80 2.05 4.28
N MET A 30 -2.90 1.32 4.44
CA MET A 30 -2.95 0.19 5.38
C MET A 30 -2.18 -1.01 4.86
N THR A 31 -2.12 -1.23 3.55
CA THR A 31 -1.24 -2.26 2.96
C THR A 31 0.22 -1.97 3.29
N MET A 32 0.66 -0.71 3.16
CA MET A 32 2.02 -0.28 3.53
C MET A 32 2.28 -0.49 5.02
N GLU A 33 1.35 -0.10 5.89
CA GLU A 33 1.50 -0.32 7.35
C GLU A 33 1.74 -1.80 7.69
N VAL A 34 1.01 -2.72 7.07
CA VAL A 34 1.21 -4.17 7.29
C VAL A 34 2.60 -4.61 6.84
N VAL A 35 3.08 -4.14 5.68
CA VAL A 35 4.42 -4.46 5.16
C VAL A 35 5.51 -3.87 6.06
N PHE A 36 5.40 -2.60 6.44
CA PHE A 36 6.35 -1.94 7.32
C PHE A 36 6.38 -2.56 8.72
N ASN A 37 5.24 -2.99 9.25
CA ASN A 37 5.19 -3.76 10.49
C ASN A 37 5.92 -5.10 10.35
N ALA A 38 5.76 -5.81 9.23
CA ALA A 38 6.48 -7.06 8.97
C ALA A 38 8.00 -6.84 8.89
N ILE A 39 8.45 -5.75 8.25
CA ILE A 39 9.87 -5.36 8.22
C ILE A 39 10.38 -5.00 9.62
N LYS A 40 9.66 -4.14 10.35
CA LYS A 40 10.01 -3.71 11.72
C LYS A 40 10.09 -4.88 12.70
N SER A 41 9.20 -5.86 12.55
CA SER A 41 9.19 -7.11 13.34
C SER A 41 10.15 -8.18 12.82
N LYS A 42 10.96 -7.88 11.81
CA LYS A 42 11.94 -8.80 11.18
C LYS A 42 11.32 -10.08 10.63
N ARG A 43 10.04 -10.05 10.27
CA ARG A 43 9.36 -11.16 9.58
C ARG A 43 9.76 -11.24 8.10
N ILE A 44 10.09 -10.08 7.52
CA ILE A 44 10.70 -9.95 6.19
C ILE A 44 11.79 -8.87 6.24
N THR A 45 12.66 -8.83 5.25
CA THR A 45 13.67 -7.79 5.03
C THR A 45 13.45 -7.09 3.68
N LEU A 46 14.11 -5.94 3.47
CA LEU A 46 14.05 -5.24 2.18
C LEU A 46 14.71 -6.05 1.04
N ASP A 47 15.67 -6.90 1.38
CA ASP A 47 16.38 -7.74 0.41
C ASP A 47 15.65 -9.06 0.11
N ASP A 48 14.60 -9.38 0.87
CA ASP A 48 13.79 -10.57 0.61
C ASP A 48 13.21 -10.48 -0.79
N THR A 49 13.19 -11.62 -1.48
CA THR A 49 12.75 -11.69 -2.86
C THR A 49 11.49 -12.55 -2.96
N PHE A 50 10.46 -12.03 -3.63
CA PHE A 50 9.20 -12.73 -3.88
C PHE A 50 9.00 -12.98 -5.37
N VAL A 51 8.44 -14.15 -5.69
CA VAL A 51 8.10 -14.50 -7.08
C VAL A 51 6.72 -13.94 -7.41
N VAL A 52 6.60 -13.24 -8.53
CA VAL A 52 5.33 -12.72 -9.04
C VAL A 52 4.41 -13.89 -9.41
N SER A 53 3.34 -14.06 -8.63
CA SER A 53 2.33 -15.08 -8.87
C SER A 53 1.43 -14.73 -10.05
N GLU A 54 0.73 -15.72 -10.60
CA GLU A 54 -0.26 -15.47 -11.65
C GLU A 54 -1.40 -14.58 -11.14
N ASN A 55 -1.82 -14.77 -9.88
CA ASN A 55 -2.83 -13.93 -9.25
C ASN A 55 -2.38 -12.46 -9.22
N ALA A 56 -1.17 -12.18 -8.70
CA ALA A 56 -0.64 -10.82 -8.64
C ALA A 56 -0.53 -10.19 -10.03
N TRP A 57 -0.08 -10.95 -11.03
CA TRP A 57 -0.02 -10.48 -12.40
C TRP A 57 -1.41 -10.21 -12.99
N ARG A 58 -2.40 -11.08 -12.77
CA ARG A 58 -3.74 -10.92 -13.36
C ARG A 58 -4.56 -9.81 -12.68
N THR A 59 -4.48 -9.68 -11.35
CA THR A 59 -5.34 -8.75 -10.58
C THR A 59 -4.69 -7.41 -10.28
N GLY A 60 -3.36 -7.29 -10.35
CA GLY A 60 -2.63 -6.04 -10.14
C GLY A 60 -1.52 -5.77 -11.15
N GLY A 61 -1.27 -6.69 -12.09
CA GLY A 61 -0.30 -6.54 -13.18
C GLY A 61 -0.90 -5.90 -14.44
N ALA A 62 -0.18 -5.99 -15.55
CA ALA A 62 -0.59 -5.42 -16.84
C ALA A 62 -2.02 -5.79 -17.31
N PRO A 63 -2.50 -7.03 -17.15
CA PRO A 63 -3.87 -7.40 -17.52
C PRO A 63 -4.98 -6.76 -16.68
N SER A 64 -4.67 -6.20 -15.51
CA SER A 64 -5.69 -5.70 -14.57
C SER A 64 -6.41 -4.43 -15.05
N GLY A 65 -5.82 -3.68 -15.99
CA GLY A 65 -6.34 -2.36 -16.40
C GLY A 65 -6.22 -1.27 -15.32
N THR A 66 -5.46 -1.53 -14.25
CA THR A 66 -5.22 -0.58 -13.14
C THR A 66 -3.77 -0.06 -13.16
N SER A 67 -3.43 0.89 -12.27
CA SER A 67 -2.05 1.31 -12.06
C SER A 67 -1.18 0.13 -11.65
N THR A 68 -0.11 -0.14 -12.42
CA THR A 68 0.71 -1.34 -12.24
C THR A 68 2.19 -1.07 -12.45
N MET A 69 3.03 -1.90 -11.82
CA MET A 69 4.48 -1.91 -11.99
C MET A 69 4.94 -2.67 -13.24
N PHE A 70 4.02 -3.30 -13.98
CA PHE A 70 4.34 -4.15 -15.14
C PHE A 70 5.33 -5.29 -14.82
N ALA A 71 5.32 -5.79 -13.59
CA ALA A 71 6.18 -6.90 -13.18
C ALA A 71 5.86 -8.16 -13.98
N LYS A 72 6.91 -8.84 -14.48
CA LYS A 72 6.76 -10.00 -15.37
C LYS A 72 6.26 -11.21 -14.57
N LEU A 73 5.38 -12.02 -15.17
CA LEU A 73 4.94 -13.28 -14.56
C LEU A 73 6.15 -14.18 -14.26
N LYS A 74 6.21 -14.71 -13.04
CA LYS A 74 7.32 -15.53 -12.50
C LYS A 74 8.67 -14.81 -12.33
N SER A 75 8.76 -13.49 -12.52
CA SER A 75 9.97 -12.77 -12.12
C SER A 75 10.11 -12.72 -10.61
N ALA A 76 11.34 -12.69 -10.14
CA ALA A 76 11.69 -12.50 -8.74
C ALA A 76 11.94 -11.00 -8.50
N VAL A 77 11.26 -10.40 -7.52
CA VAL A 77 11.34 -8.97 -7.20
C VAL A 77 11.66 -8.81 -5.72
N ARG A 78 12.62 -7.94 -5.40
CA ARG A 78 12.95 -7.58 -4.02
C ARG A 78 11.84 -6.73 -3.40
N VAL A 79 11.81 -6.65 -2.07
CA VAL A 79 10.80 -5.86 -1.35
C VAL A 79 10.99 -4.35 -1.53
N GLU A 80 12.23 -3.89 -1.76
CA GLU A 80 12.56 -2.46 -1.99
C GLU A 80 11.91 -1.80 -3.22
#